data_AF-A0A7X9R7V8-F1
#
_entry.id   AF-A0A7X9R7V8-F1
#
_cell.length_a   1.000
_cell.length_b   1.000
_cell.length_c   1.000
_cell.angle_alpha   90.00
_cell.angle_beta   90.00
_cell.angle_gamma   90.00
#
_symmetry.space_group_name_H-M   'P 1'
#
loop_
_entity.id
_entity.type
_entity.pdbx_description
1 polymer ?
#
loop_
_entity_poly.entity_id
_entity_poly.type
_entity_poly.pdbx_seq_one_letter_code
_entity_poly.pdbx_strand_id
1 'polypeptide(L)'
;MVQEILIELAKGIGRFFLHPAVYITLLFSVLIGYFRVKRERKQFRARILWGWTEAKHFLLDGYVWAIIISVISVAVGLVIPSTWLMVYSVWMILFVLLFMYQVGSAIYAIALAVATFYIMFFYDWSYEIFSWEIVGQDIDGQVIVPIAILAGLLLIAEGFIIQKHGATNASPRLVKTARGSEAMEYVTKRLWLLPILLVIPGDVIHTYLPFWPQFTLGESTFSLVLFPFVIGFQQKSRHSLAENFFPMYGKKVWQLGIIVTVVAAVGYIEPLISLIALALGVIGRLVISFIEYRRERNGSFAVSPQSNGVMIAGVLSDSPAEKMGLKIGECIVKVNGQKVTDEQELYEAVQINAAHCRLEVLDHNGELRLRQHVLFRHDHYRLGLILVR
;
A
#
# COMPACT_ATOMS: atom_id res chain seq x y z
N MET A 1 -26.09 31.15 1.05
CA MET A 1 -25.51 30.26 2.09
C MET A 1 -25.22 28.86 1.55
N VAL A 2 -26.21 27.96 1.41
CA VAL A 2 -25.97 26.57 0.94
C VAL A 2 -25.40 26.53 -0.49
N GLN A 3 -25.87 27.41 -1.38
CA GLN A 3 -25.41 27.47 -2.77
C GLN A 3 -23.91 27.80 -2.90
N GLU A 4 -23.38 28.73 -2.12
CA GLU A 4 -21.97 29.13 -2.20
C GLU A 4 -21.04 28.09 -1.59
N ILE A 5 -21.46 27.45 -0.49
CA ILE A 5 -20.75 26.31 0.10
C ILE A 5 -20.71 25.13 -0.90
N LEU A 6 -21.83 24.86 -1.58
CA LEU A 6 -21.88 23.84 -2.64
C LEU A 6 -20.99 24.19 -3.83
N ILE A 7 -20.90 25.47 -4.21
CA ILE A 7 -20.02 25.93 -5.29
C ILE A 7 -18.54 25.78 -4.89
N GLU A 8 -18.15 26.15 -3.66
CA GLU A 8 -16.78 25.95 -3.18
C GLU A 8 -16.42 24.48 -3.08
N LEU A 9 -17.33 23.63 -2.60
CA LEU A 9 -17.12 22.19 -2.54
C LEU A 9 -17.00 21.59 -3.94
N ALA A 10 -17.81 22.06 -4.90
CA ALA A 10 -17.70 21.68 -6.31
C ALA A 10 -16.38 22.13 -6.94
N LYS A 11 -15.89 23.35 -6.65
CA LYS A 11 -14.57 23.81 -7.07
C LYS A 11 -13.45 22.98 -6.44
N GLY A 12 -13.56 22.64 -5.16
CA GLY A 12 -12.62 21.78 -4.44
C GLY A 12 -12.52 20.38 -5.05
N ILE A 13 -13.65 19.78 -5.42
CA ILE A 13 -13.70 18.51 -6.16
C ILE A 13 -13.15 18.69 -7.58
N GLY A 14 -13.46 19.80 -8.26
CA GLY A 14 -12.92 20.10 -9.59
C GLY A 14 -11.39 20.18 -9.59
N ARG A 15 -10.80 20.83 -8.57
CA ARG A 15 -9.33 20.91 -8.39
C ARG A 15 -8.68 19.54 -8.23
N PHE A 16 -9.34 18.59 -7.54
CA PHE A 16 -8.85 17.22 -7.44
C PHE A 16 -8.67 16.58 -8.82
N PHE A 17 -9.67 16.67 -9.71
CA PHE A 17 -9.59 16.11 -11.05
C PHE A 17 -8.66 16.89 -11.98
N LEU A 18 -8.33 18.14 -11.69
CA LEU A 18 -7.32 18.89 -12.44
C LEU A 18 -5.89 18.59 -11.97
N HIS A 19 -5.73 17.94 -10.82
CA HIS A 19 -4.42 17.73 -10.23
C HIS A 19 -3.60 16.66 -11.01
N PRO A 20 -2.38 16.97 -11.47
CA PRO A 20 -1.60 16.08 -12.33
C PRO A 20 -1.27 14.74 -11.66
N ALA A 21 -1.11 14.73 -10.34
CA ALA A 21 -0.84 13.50 -9.60
C ALA A 21 -1.93 12.42 -9.77
N VAL A 22 -3.20 12.79 -9.94
CA VAL A 22 -4.28 11.80 -10.13
C VAL A 22 -4.04 10.98 -11.40
N TYR A 23 -3.70 11.66 -12.50
CA TYR A 23 -3.45 10.99 -13.79
C TYR A 23 -2.11 10.26 -13.81
N ILE A 24 -1.05 10.86 -13.25
CA ILE A 24 0.27 10.22 -13.18
C ILE A 24 0.18 8.94 -12.34
N THR A 25 -0.48 8.98 -11.18
CA THR A 25 -0.59 7.81 -10.31
C THR A 25 -1.47 6.72 -10.91
N LEU A 26 -2.57 7.09 -11.59
CA LEU A 26 -3.39 6.15 -12.34
C LEU A 26 -2.58 5.45 -13.44
N LEU A 27 -1.84 6.22 -14.25
CA LEU A 27 -0.97 5.69 -15.30
C LEU A 27 0.05 4.71 -14.73
N PHE A 28 0.76 5.10 -13.66
CA PHE A 28 1.76 4.23 -13.03
C PHE A 28 1.12 3.00 -12.37
N SER A 29 -0.09 3.10 -11.81
CA SER A 29 -0.83 1.94 -11.31
C SER A 29 -1.13 0.92 -12.42
N VAL A 30 -1.55 1.39 -13.60
CA VAL A 30 -1.73 0.53 -14.80
C VAL A 30 -0.40 -0.08 -15.25
N LEU A 31 0.69 0.70 -15.28
CA LEU A 31 2.02 0.21 -15.66
C LEU A 31 2.53 -0.89 -14.72
N ILE A 32 2.32 -0.75 -13.40
CA ILE A 32 2.68 -1.79 -12.42
C ILE A 32 1.97 -3.11 -12.76
N GLY A 33 0.65 -3.06 -13.00
CA GLY A 33 -0.14 -4.23 -13.39
C GLY A 33 0.35 -4.85 -14.70
N TYR A 34 0.64 -4.04 -15.72
CA TYR A 34 1.17 -4.50 -17.00
C TYR A 34 2.52 -5.23 -16.86
N PHE A 35 3.50 -4.61 -16.17
CA PHE A 35 4.81 -5.22 -15.97
C PHE A 35 4.75 -6.47 -15.09
N ARG A 36 3.83 -6.52 -14.11
CA ARG A 36 3.56 -7.72 -13.32
C ARG A 36 3.06 -8.86 -14.20
N VAL A 37 2.03 -8.65 -15.02
CA VAL A 37 1.48 -9.69 -15.90
C VAL A 37 2.51 -10.16 -16.93
N LYS A 38 3.32 -9.25 -17.49
CA LYS A 38 4.41 -9.60 -18.41
C LYS A 38 5.43 -10.52 -17.73
N ARG A 39 5.78 -10.26 -16.47
CA ARG A 39 6.68 -11.11 -15.67
C ARG A 39 6.04 -12.46 -15.34
N GLU A 40 4.79 -12.48 -14.88
CA GLU A 40 4.06 -13.71 -14.54
C GLU A 40 3.97 -14.65 -15.75
N ARG A 41 3.61 -14.13 -16.93
CA ARG A 41 3.57 -14.92 -18.17
C ARG A 41 4.94 -15.46 -18.57
N LYS A 42 6.01 -14.69 -18.32
CA LYS A 42 7.39 -15.15 -18.62
C LYS A 42 7.84 -16.27 -17.68
N GLN A 43 7.48 -16.22 -16.40
CA GLN A 43 7.94 -17.18 -15.38
C GLN A 43 7.02 -18.40 -15.26
N PHE A 44 5.71 -18.21 -15.28
CA PHE A 44 4.73 -19.25 -14.97
C PHE A 44 3.89 -19.66 -16.18
N ARG A 45 4.06 -19.00 -17.34
CA ARG A 45 3.21 -19.17 -18.55
C ARG A 45 1.72 -18.91 -18.31
N ALA A 46 1.38 -18.35 -17.16
CA ALA A 46 0.02 -18.04 -16.75
C ALA A 46 -0.02 -16.63 -16.14
N ARG A 47 -1.23 -16.08 -16.06
CA ARG A 47 -1.53 -14.85 -15.32
C ARG A 47 -2.25 -15.26 -14.05
N ILE A 48 -1.75 -14.82 -12.90
CA ILE A 48 -2.31 -15.21 -11.60
C ILE A 48 -3.42 -14.25 -11.23
N LEU A 49 -3.12 -12.95 -11.26
CA LEU A 49 -4.08 -11.89 -10.99
C LEU A 49 -4.40 -11.10 -12.25
N TRP A 50 -5.63 -10.59 -12.35
CA TRP A 50 -6.06 -9.79 -13.50
C TRP A 50 -5.22 -8.50 -13.64
N GLY A 51 -4.85 -8.11 -14.86
CA GLY A 51 -3.86 -7.03 -15.09
C GLY A 51 -4.30 -5.64 -14.64
N TRP A 52 -5.60 -5.43 -14.49
CA TRP A 52 -6.19 -4.19 -14.00
C TRP A 52 -6.40 -4.19 -12.48
N THR A 53 -5.96 -5.23 -11.77
CA THR A 53 -6.22 -5.35 -10.32
C THR A 53 -5.64 -4.16 -9.56
N GLU A 54 -4.41 -3.75 -9.87
CA GLU A 54 -3.76 -2.56 -9.29
C GLU A 54 -4.56 -1.29 -9.57
N ALA A 55 -4.95 -1.07 -10.83
CA ALA A 55 -5.69 0.11 -11.25
C ALA A 55 -7.14 0.14 -10.75
N LYS A 56 -7.77 -1.00 -10.47
CA LYS A 56 -9.10 -1.05 -9.85
C LYS A 56 -9.03 -0.72 -8.36
N HIS A 57 -8.01 -1.23 -7.68
CA HIS A 57 -7.90 -1.12 -6.22
C HIS A 57 -7.12 0.11 -5.74
N PHE A 58 -6.56 0.92 -6.65
CA PHE A 58 -5.80 2.12 -6.28
C PHE A 58 -6.61 3.13 -5.46
N LEU A 59 -7.91 3.31 -5.75
CA LEU A 59 -8.85 4.13 -4.98
C LEU A 59 -9.67 3.30 -3.99
N LEU A 60 -10.09 2.08 -4.39
CA LEU A 60 -11.00 1.25 -3.62
C LEU A 60 -10.41 0.70 -2.32
N ASP A 61 -9.11 0.50 -2.22
CA ASP A 61 -8.50 0.03 -0.97
C ASP A 61 -8.46 1.14 0.09
N GLY A 62 -8.42 2.42 -0.34
CA GLY A 62 -8.17 3.58 0.53
C GLY A 62 -9.39 4.45 0.85
N TYR A 63 -10.52 4.31 0.15
CA TYR A 63 -11.63 5.28 0.25
C TYR A 63 -12.20 5.44 1.67
N VAL A 64 -12.33 4.34 2.43
CA VAL A 64 -12.84 4.40 3.82
C VAL A 64 -11.93 5.27 4.68
N TRP A 65 -10.62 5.07 4.57
CA TRP A 65 -9.63 5.85 5.30
C TRP A 65 -9.56 7.29 4.82
N ALA A 66 -9.71 7.54 3.51
CA ALA A 66 -9.79 8.88 2.96
C ALA A 66 -10.98 9.66 3.54
N ILE A 67 -12.15 9.03 3.67
CA ILE A 67 -13.35 9.63 4.31
C ILE A 67 -13.09 9.88 5.81
N ILE A 68 -12.55 8.90 6.54
CA ILE A 68 -12.27 9.06 7.97
C ILE A 68 -11.29 10.21 8.21
N ILE A 69 -10.19 10.27 7.46
CA ILE A 69 -9.19 11.34 7.59
C ILE A 69 -9.80 12.70 7.17
N SER A 70 -10.65 12.73 6.14
CA SER A 70 -11.36 13.95 5.74
C SER A 70 -12.26 14.48 6.86
N VAL A 71 -13.04 13.61 7.49
CA VAL A 71 -13.91 13.98 8.62
C VAL A 71 -13.08 14.49 9.79
N ILE A 72 -11.96 13.83 10.13
CA ILE A 72 -11.06 14.27 11.21
C ILE A 72 -10.41 15.61 10.85
N SER A 73 -9.94 15.78 9.62
CA SER A 73 -9.29 17.01 9.15
C SER A 73 -10.22 18.20 9.24
N VAL A 74 -11.47 18.05 8.83
CA VAL A 74 -12.50 19.11 8.92
C VAL A 74 -12.95 19.30 10.38
N ALA A 75 -13.21 18.23 11.13
CA ALA A 75 -13.69 18.35 12.52
C ALA A 75 -12.67 19.03 13.44
N VAL A 76 -11.38 18.70 13.30
CA VAL A 76 -10.30 19.30 14.07
C VAL A 76 -9.93 20.69 13.53
N GLY A 77 -10.17 20.96 12.25
CA GLY A 77 -9.71 22.18 11.59
C GLY A 77 -8.22 22.13 11.29
N LEU A 78 -7.74 21.03 10.69
CA LEU A 78 -6.35 20.91 10.25
C LEU A 78 -6.10 21.83 9.05
N VAL A 79 -5.66 23.06 9.33
CA VAL A 79 -5.35 24.08 8.33
C VAL A 79 -3.98 23.78 7.72
N ILE A 80 -3.94 23.57 6.41
CA ILE A 80 -2.69 23.29 5.70
C ILE A 80 -2.45 24.39 4.65
N PRO A 81 -1.28 25.05 4.65
CA PRO A 81 -0.96 26.05 3.64
C PRO A 81 -1.00 25.48 2.22
N SER A 82 -1.61 26.22 1.29
CA SER A 82 -1.70 25.82 -0.11
C SER A 82 -0.33 25.74 -0.80
N THR A 83 0.61 26.61 -0.42
CA THR A 83 2.01 26.59 -0.89
C THR A 83 2.73 25.31 -0.48
N TRP A 84 2.53 24.84 0.75
CA TRP A 84 3.09 23.58 1.22
C TRP A 84 2.50 22.37 0.46
N LEU A 85 1.19 22.37 0.20
CA LEU A 85 0.55 21.31 -0.60
C LEU A 85 1.14 21.20 -2.01
N MET A 86 1.52 22.33 -2.63
CA MET A 86 2.20 22.32 -3.93
C MET A 86 3.59 21.68 -3.85
N VAL A 87 4.38 22.04 -2.84
CA VAL A 87 5.71 21.43 -2.61
C VAL A 87 5.58 19.93 -2.32
N TYR A 88 4.60 19.53 -1.51
CA TYR A 88 4.26 18.13 -1.28
C TYR A 88 3.90 17.41 -2.58
N SER A 89 3.10 18.02 -3.45
CA SER A 89 2.74 17.45 -4.75
C SER A 89 3.94 17.16 -5.63
N VAL A 90 4.95 18.03 -5.63
CA VAL A 90 6.20 17.80 -6.38
C VAL A 90 6.91 16.56 -5.86
N TRP A 91 7.15 16.46 -4.55
CA TRP A 91 7.80 15.30 -3.94
C TRP A 91 7.03 14.00 -4.15
N MET A 92 5.71 14.06 -3.99
CA MET A 92 4.83 12.93 -4.22
C MET A 92 4.91 12.44 -5.67
N ILE A 93 4.85 13.35 -6.66
CA ILE A 93 4.99 12.99 -8.09
C ILE A 93 6.38 12.40 -8.35
N LEU A 94 7.44 13.01 -7.82
CA LEU A 94 8.81 12.48 -7.96
C LEU A 94 8.91 11.04 -7.44
N PHE A 95 8.35 10.73 -6.27
CA PHE A 95 8.33 9.37 -5.72
C PHE A 95 7.53 8.39 -6.58
N VAL A 96 6.45 8.83 -7.21
CA VAL A 96 5.69 8.01 -8.17
C VAL A 96 6.54 7.69 -9.40
N LEU A 97 7.27 8.69 -9.91
CA LEU A 97 8.13 8.58 -11.10
C LEU A 97 9.38 7.73 -10.88
N LEU A 98 9.95 7.72 -9.67
CA LEU A 98 11.14 6.91 -9.34
C LEU A 98 10.90 5.39 -9.49
N PHE A 99 9.64 4.95 -9.61
CA PHE A 99 9.25 3.54 -9.76
C PHE A 99 9.75 2.62 -8.62
N MET A 100 10.26 3.20 -7.52
CA MET A 100 10.79 2.52 -6.34
C MET A 100 9.86 2.80 -5.14
N TYR A 101 8.72 2.11 -5.07
CA TYR A 101 7.68 2.41 -4.06
C TYR A 101 8.01 1.92 -2.64
N GLN A 102 9.26 1.57 -2.37
CA GLN A 102 9.73 1.34 -1.00
C GLN A 102 9.89 2.68 -0.25
N VAL A 103 10.22 3.75 -0.97
CA VAL A 103 10.24 5.13 -0.46
C VAL A 103 8.90 5.85 -0.70
N GLY A 104 7.85 5.13 -1.12
CA GLY A 104 6.56 5.71 -1.49
C GLY A 104 5.64 6.07 -0.31
N SER A 105 6.06 5.82 0.94
CA SER A 105 5.25 6.18 2.11
C SER A 105 5.03 7.69 2.17
N ALA A 106 3.81 8.12 2.44
CA ALA A 106 3.44 9.54 2.44
C ALA A 106 4.27 10.35 3.44
N ILE A 107 4.69 9.74 4.56
CA ILE A 107 5.49 10.45 5.58
C ILE A 107 6.83 10.95 5.04
N TYR A 108 7.45 10.24 4.09
CA TYR A 108 8.71 10.67 3.49
C TYR A 108 8.50 11.90 2.60
N ALA A 109 7.41 11.92 1.81
CA ALA A 109 7.09 13.06 0.96
C ALA A 109 6.70 14.28 1.81
N ILE A 110 5.97 14.06 2.92
CA ILE A 110 5.63 15.12 3.88
C ILE A 110 6.89 15.69 4.53
N ALA A 111 7.78 14.85 5.03
CA ALA A 111 9.00 15.30 5.70
C ALA A 111 9.93 16.06 4.74
N LEU A 112 10.07 15.59 3.49
CA LEU A 112 10.85 16.31 2.47
C LEU A 112 10.18 17.61 2.04
N ALA A 113 8.85 17.66 1.98
CA ALA A 113 8.12 18.89 1.72
C ALA A 113 8.32 19.91 2.84
N VAL A 114 8.20 19.50 4.10
CA VAL A 114 8.52 20.34 5.27
C VAL A 114 9.97 20.84 5.21
N ALA A 115 10.94 19.96 4.94
CA ALA A 115 12.34 20.36 4.84
C ALA A 115 12.59 21.34 3.70
N THR A 116 11.98 21.11 2.53
CA THR A 116 12.10 22.01 1.37
C THR A 116 11.44 23.35 1.66
N PHE A 117 10.27 23.36 2.29
CA PHE A 117 9.57 24.57 2.68
C PHE A 117 10.38 25.41 3.68
N TYR A 118 11.04 24.77 4.65
CA TYR A 118 11.97 25.43 5.57
C TYR A 118 13.19 26.04 4.86
N ILE A 119 13.80 25.28 3.94
CA ILE A 119 14.96 25.74 3.17
C ILE A 119 14.58 26.96 2.32
N MET A 120 13.41 26.93 1.69
CA MET A 120 12.90 28.06 0.91
C MET A 120 12.73 29.30 1.78
N PHE A 121 12.21 29.16 2.99
CA PHE A 121 12.10 30.26 3.95
C PHE A 121 13.47 30.80 4.38
N PHE A 122 14.40 29.91 4.77
CA PHE A 122 15.71 30.32 5.28
C PHE A 122 16.56 31.07 4.24
N TYR A 123 16.47 30.67 2.97
CA TYR A 123 17.22 31.30 1.87
C TYR A 123 16.40 32.34 1.09
N ASP A 124 15.18 32.65 1.53
CA ASP A 124 14.25 33.55 0.85
C ASP A 124 14.03 33.20 -0.64
N TRP A 125 13.91 31.91 -0.92
CA TRP A 125 13.64 31.42 -2.27
C TRP A 125 12.13 31.48 -2.55
N SER A 126 11.77 32.21 -3.59
CA SER A 126 10.45 32.16 -4.20
C SER A 126 10.52 31.62 -5.62
N TYR A 127 9.48 30.90 -6.03
CA TYR A 127 9.32 30.44 -7.40
C TYR A 127 7.95 30.83 -7.94
N GLU A 128 7.93 31.48 -9.10
CA GLU A 128 6.71 31.73 -9.85
C GLU A 128 6.51 30.63 -10.88
N ILE A 129 5.47 29.81 -10.69
CA ILE A 129 5.06 28.78 -11.65
C ILE A 129 3.70 29.19 -12.20
N PHE A 130 3.67 29.59 -13.48
CA PHE A 130 2.50 30.20 -14.13
C PHE A 130 1.98 31.44 -13.39
N SER A 131 0.84 31.34 -12.71
CA SER A 131 0.25 32.43 -11.92
C SER A 131 0.38 32.20 -10.41
N TRP A 132 1.17 31.21 -10.00
CA TRP A 132 1.26 30.76 -8.62
C TRP A 132 2.63 31.10 -8.06
N GLU A 133 2.65 31.85 -6.97
CA GLU A 133 3.87 32.18 -6.23
C GLU A 133 4.06 31.16 -5.10
N ILE A 134 5.13 30.39 -5.18
CA ILE A 134 5.51 29.43 -4.14
C ILE A 134 6.57 30.12 -3.28
N VAL A 135 6.15 30.57 -2.11
CA VAL A 135 7.02 31.21 -1.11
C VAL A 135 7.16 30.27 0.08
N GLY A 136 8.40 30.10 0.55
CA GLY A 136 8.66 29.45 1.83
C GLY A 136 8.16 30.36 2.97
N GLN A 137 7.37 29.80 3.87
CA GLN A 137 6.96 30.51 5.08
C GLN A 137 7.70 29.92 6.28
N ASP A 138 7.80 30.71 7.35
CA ASP A 138 8.34 30.21 8.60
C ASP A 138 7.55 28.97 9.02
N ILE A 139 8.27 27.95 9.48
CA ILE A 139 7.66 26.79 10.12
C ILE A 139 7.40 27.18 11.57
N ASP A 140 6.63 28.25 11.72
CA ASP A 140 6.13 28.66 13.00
C ASP A 140 5.13 27.62 13.49
N GLY A 141 4.86 27.70 14.78
CA GLY A 141 4.23 26.61 15.50
C GLY A 141 2.88 26.13 14.99
N GLN A 142 2.17 26.99 14.27
CA GLN A 142 0.81 26.75 13.82
C GLN A 142 0.76 25.90 12.53
N VAL A 143 1.82 25.87 11.73
CA VAL A 143 1.85 25.14 10.44
C VAL A 143 2.33 23.69 10.61
N ILE A 144 3.34 23.46 11.45
CA ILE A 144 3.94 22.12 11.61
C ILE A 144 3.01 21.12 12.31
N VAL A 145 2.21 21.57 13.27
CA VAL A 145 1.29 20.75 14.05
C VAL A 145 0.27 20.02 13.16
N PRO A 146 -0.53 20.71 12.32
CA PRO A 146 -1.51 20.04 11.47
C PRO A 146 -0.86 19.14 10.41
N ILE A 147 0.31 19.50 9.88
CA ILE A 147 1.07 18.68 8.93
C ILE A 147 1.54 17.38 9.59
N ALA A 148 2.08 17.44 10.81
CA ALA A 148 2.55 16.27 11.55
C ALA A 148 1.39 15.35 11.96
N ILE A 149 0.24 15.91 12.36
CA ILE A 149 -0.98 15.15 12.65
C ILE A 149 -1.45 14.42 11.39
N LEU A 150 -1.52 15.12 10.24
CA LEU A 150 -1.88 14.53 8.95
C LEU A 150 -0.91 13.40 8.56
N ALA A 151 0.39 13.57 8.80
CA ALA A 151 1.40 12.54 8.53
C ALA A 151 1.14 11.26 9.33
N GLY A 152 0.82 11.39 10.62
CA GLY A 152 0.45 10.26 11.46
C GLY A 152 -0.85 9.59 11.02
N LEU A 153 -1.88 10.37 10.65
CA LEU A 153 -3.14 9.85 10.11
C LEU A 153 -2.94 9.07 8.79
N LEU A 154 -2.09 9.57 7.90
CA LEU A 154 -1.74 8.89 6.66
C LEU A 154 -0.92 7.61 6.91
N LEU A 155 -0.04 7.59 7.92
CA LEU A 155 0.64 6.36 8.35
C LEU A 155 -0.33 5.31 8.91
N ILE A 156 -1.35 5.74 9.66
CA ILE A 156 -2.42 4.84 10.14
C ILE A 156 -3.12 4.22 8.94
N ALA A 157 -3.57 5.02 7.98
CA ALA A 157 -4.20 4.53 6.76
C ALA A 157 -3.28 3.59 5.96
N GLU A 158 -2.01 3.97 5.76
CA GLU A 158 -1.00 3.11 5.11
C GLU A 158 -0.91 1.74 5.79
N GLY A 159 -0.75 1.73 7.12
CA GLY A 159 -0.60 0.48 7.88
C GLY A 159 -1.83 -0.41 7.79
N PHE A 160 -3.04 0.14 7.90
CA PHE A 160 -4.28 -0.63 7.76
C PHE A 160 -4.49 -1.17 6.34
N ILE A 161 -4.21 -0.37 5.31
CA ILE A 161 -4.32 -0.81 3.91
C ILE A 161 -3.33 -1.95 3.65
N ILE A 162 -2.07 -1.83 4.10
CA ILE A 162 -1.08 -2.91 4.01
C ILE A 162 -1.56 -4.15 4.77
N GLN A 163 -2.09 -3.98 5.98
CA GLN A 163 -2.52 -5.10 6.81
C GLN A 163 -3.65 -5.90 6.14
N LYS A 164 -4.60 -5.22 5.51
CA LYS A 164 -5.78 -5.85 4.91
C LYS A 164 -5.54 -6.36 3.48
N HIS A 165 -4.80 -5.61 2.67
CA HIS A 165 -4.67 -5.86 1.23
C HIS A 165 -3.26 -6.24 0.78
N GLY A 166 -2.26 -6.24 1.67
CA GLY A 166 -0.88 -6.54 1.29
C GLY A 166 -0.66 -7.97 0.82
N ALA A 167 -1.30 -8.95 1.47
CA ALA A 167 -1.13 -10.38 1.18
C ALA A 167 -1.91 -10.86 -0.06
N THR A 168 -3.19 -10.46 -0.18
CA THR A 168 -4.08 -10.87 -1.29
C THR A 168 -3.56 -10.47 -2.66
N ASN A 169 -2.65 -9.50 -2.69
CA ASN A 169 -2.12 -8.91 -3.92
C ASN A 169 -0.64 -9.20 -4.13
N ALA A 170 -0.08 -10.11 -3.34
CA ALA A 170 1.32 -10.50 -3.45
C ALA A 170 1.51 -11.38 -4.70
N SER A 171 2.31 -10.90 -5.64
CA SER A 171 2.62 -11.63 -6.88
C SER A 171 3.83 -12.54 -6.65
N PRO A 172 3.72 -13.85 -6.91
CA PRO A 172 4.84 -14.76 -6.79
C PRO A 172 5.91 -14.47 -7.83
N ARG A 173 7.16 -14.79 -7.48
CA ARG A 173 8.33 -14.67 -8.34
C ARG A 173 9.33 -15.77 -8.03
N LEU A 174 9.73 -16.49 -9.07
CA LEU A 174 10.79 -17.50 -8.99
C LEU A 174 12.15 -16.83 -8.82
N VAL A 175 12.93 -17.32 -7.85
CA VAL A 175 14.30 -16.89 -7.55
C VAL A 175 15.17 -18.12 -7.31
N LYS A 176 16.39 -18.12 -7.84
CA LYS A 176 17.36 -19.20 -7.58
C LYS A 176 17.95 -19.05 -6.18
N THR A 177 17.98 -20.14 -5.42
CA THR A 177 18.64 -20.20 -4.12
C THR A 177 20.16 -20.30 -4.29
N ALA A 178 20.91 -20.10 -3.21
CA ALA A 178 22.36 -20.33 -3.20
C ALA A 178 22.74 -21.79 -3.54
N ARG A 179 21.80 -22.74 -3.38
CA ARG A 179 21.97 -24.16 -3.71
C ARG A 179 21.57 -24.49 -5.15
N GLY A 180 21.18 -23.50 -5.95
CA GLY A 180 20.80 -23.68 -7.36
C GLY A 180 19.36 -24.11 -7.60
N SER A 181 18.62 -24.54 -6.57
CA SER A 181 17.19 -24.84 -6.65
C SER A 181 16.35 -23.58 -6.85
N GLU A 182 15.17 -23.70 -7.47
CA GLU A 182 14.24 -22.58 -7.58
C GLU A 182 13.41 -22.46 -6.29
N ALA A 183 13.18 -21.25 -5.81
CA ALA A 183 12.31 -20.98 -4.66
C ALA A 183 11.43 -19.76 -4.96
N MET A 184 10.43 -19.52 -4.11
CA MET A 184 9.47 -18.44 -4.32
C MET A 184 9.71 -17.25 -3.41
N GLU A 185 9.71 -16.07 -4.00
CA GLU A 185 9.47 -14.82 -3.28
C GLU A 185 8.11 -14.25 -3.67
N TYR A 186 7.40 -13.65 -2.72
CA TYR A 186 6.14 -12.95 -2.97
C TYR A 186 6.39 -11.45 -2.90
N VAL A 187 6.03 -10.72 -3.96
CA VAL A 187 6.29 -9.30 -4.09
C VAL A 187 4.98 -8.54 -4.17
N THR A 188 4.80 -7.58 -3.27
CA THR A 188 3.70 -6.61 -3.34
C THR A 188 4.28 -5.27 -3.76
N LYS A 189 3.73 -4.69 -4.82
CA LYS A 189 4.10 -3.36 -5.35
C LYS A 189 2.82 -2.63 -5.73
N ARG A 190 2.50 -1.53 -5.04
CA ARG A 190 1.22 -0.80 -5.18
C ARG A 190 1.36 0.70 -5.01
N LEU A 191 0.38 1.39 -5.57
CA LEU A 191 0.08 2.80 -5.35
C LEU A 191 -1.38 2.90 -4.92
N TRP A 192 -1.65 3.62 -3.83
CA TRP A 192 -2.98 3.97 -3.38
C TRP A 192 -3.16 5.48 -3.46
N LEU A 193 -4.32 5.90 -3.94
CA LEU A 193 -4.73 7.30 -4.02
C LEU A 193 -5.82 7.54 -2.97
N LEU A 194 -5.61 8.52 -2.10
CA LEU A 194 -6.52 8.88 -1.03
C LEU A 194 -7.01 10.33 -1.27
N PRO A 195 -8.25 10.52 -1.76
CA PRO A 195 -8.85 11.84 -1.89
C PRO A 195 -9.26 12.35 -0.50
N ILE A 196 -8.45 13.20 0.10
CA ILE A 196 -8.68 13.72 1.46
C ILE A 196 -9.14 15.18 1.38
N LEU A 197 -10.26 15.47 2.02
CA LEU A 197 -10.78 16.82 2.18
C LEU A 197 -9.97 17.54 3.27
N LEU A 198 -9.30 18.62 2.89
CA LEU A 198 -8.47 19.44 3.77
C LEU A 198 -9.05 20.84 3.92
N VAL A 199 -8.70 21.49 5.02
CA VAL A 199 -8.94 22.90 5.26
C VAL A 199 -7.69 23.67 4.83
N ILE A 200 -7.88 24.68 3.97
CA ILE A 200 -6.82 25.59 3.52
C ILE A 200 -7.23 27.03 3.86
N PRO A 201 -6.27 27.96 3.97
CA PRO A 201 -6.57 29.39 4.07
C PRO A 201 -7.48 29.89 2.92
N GLY A 202 -8.51 30.71 3.21
CA GLY A 202 -9.35 31.35 2.17
C GLY A 202 -10.67 31.98 2.65
N ASP A 203 -11.25 32.94 1.94
CA ASP A 203 -12.24 33.85 2.57
C ASP A 203 -13.67 33.31 2.75
N VAL A 204 -14.02 32.17 2.17
CA VAL A 204 -15.45 31.84 1.95
C VAL A 204 -16.16 31.28 3.19
N ILE A 205 -15.50 30.47 4.02
CA ILE A 205 -16.19 29.73 5.08
C ILE A 205 -16.51 30.60 6.30
N HIS A 206 -15.61 31.48 6.72
CA HIS A 206 -15.84 32.34 7.90
C HIS A 206 -17.02 33.28 7.74
N THR A 207 -17.30 33.70 6.51
CA THR A 207 -18.48 34.51 6.20
C THR A 207 -19.79 33.79 6.53
N TYR A 208 -19.81 32.46 6.50
CA TYR A 208 -21.03 31.66 6.65
C TYR A 208 -21.10 30.80 7.93
N LEU A 209 -19.96 30.38 8.48
CA LEU A 209 -19.87 29.58 9.70
C LEU A 209 -18.88 30.23 10.68
N PRO A 210 -19.20 31.38 11.29
CA PRO A 210 -18.27 32.11 12.16
C PRO A 210 -17.88 31.34 13.43
N PHE A 211 -18.66 30.33 13.82
CA PHE A 211 -18.37 29.46 14.97
C PHE A 211 -17.50 28.25 14.62
N TRP A 212 -17.19 27.99 13.35
CA TRP A 212 -16.38 26.85 12.94
C TRP A 212 -15.16 27.34 12.16
N PRO A 213 -13.96 26.83 12.46
CA PRO A 213 -13.61 25.81 13.44
C PRO A 213 -13.55 26.35 14.87
N GLN A 214 -13.93 25.51 15.83
CA GLN A 214 -13.88 25.83 17.27
C GLN A 214 -12.44 25.92 17.81
N PHE A 215 -11.48 25.38 17.05
CA PHE A 215 -10.05 25.50 17.29
C PHE A 215 -9.40 26.04 16.01
N THR A 216 -8.82 27.23 16.07
CA THR A 216 -8.03 27.81 14.97
C THR A 216 -6.55 27.74 15.31
N LEU A 217 -5.75 27.25 14.36
CA LEU A 217 -4.29 27.33 14.40
C LEU A 217 -3.87 28.39 13.38
N GLY A 218 -3.91 29.66 13.80
CA GLY A 218 -3.35 30.80 13.05
C GLY A 218 -4.31 31.57 12.15
N GLU A 219 -4.90 30.90 11.17
CA GLU A 219 -5.65 31.57 10.09
C GLU A 219 -7.10 31.88 10.51
N SER A 220 -7.68 32.93 9.90
CA SER A 220 -9.04 33.42 10.18
C SER A 220 -9.94 33.39 8.94
N THR A 221 -9.46 32.78 7.87
CA THR A 221 -10.20 32.56 6.62
C THR A 221 -9.94 31.11 6.18
N PHE A 222 -11.00 30.34 5.92
CA PHE A 222 -10.92 28.95 5.46
C PHE A 222 -11.67 28.68 4.14
N SER A 223 -11.10 27.78 3.35
CA SER A 223 -11.71 27.11 2.21
C SER A 223 -11.46 25.59 2.31
N LEU A 224 -12.23 24.79 1.55
CA LEU A 224 -12.08 23.33 1.51
C LEU A 224 -11.49 22.90 0.16
N VAL A 225 -10.55 21.97 0.21
CA VAL A 225 -9.98 21.36 -1.00
C VAL A 225 -9.94 19.85 -0.87
N LEU A 226 -10.35 19.14 -1.93
CA LEU A 226 -10.16 17.70 -2.02
C LEU A 226 -8.77 17.43 -2.63
N PHE A 227 -7.86 16.88 -1.85
CA PHE A 227 -6.47 16.73 -2.23
C PHE A 227 -6.06 15.26 -2.47
N PRO A 228 -5.33 14.95 -3.57
CA PRO A 228 -4.93 13.59 -3.92
C PRO A 228 -3.65 13.13 -3.20
N PHE A 229 -3.77 12.55 -2.00
CA PHE A 229 -2.62 11.93 -1.32
C PHE A 229 -2.27 10.57 -1.94
N VAL A 230 -0.99 10.30 -2.14
CA VAL A 230 -0.52 9.03 -2.71
C VAL A 230 0.33 8.28 -1.71
N ILE A 231 0.01 7.01 -1.53
CA ILE A 231 0.78 6.07 -0.72
C ILE A 231 1.31 4.98 -1.64
N GLY A 232 2.63 4.97 -1.84
CA GLY A 232 3.33 3.89 -2.51
C GLY A 232 3.85 2.85 -1.53
N PHE A 233 3.66 1.58 -1.86
CA PHE A 233 4.14 0.46 -1.07
C PHE A 233 4.83 -0.58 -1.93
N GLN A 234 6.04 -0.98 -1.54
CA GLN A 234 6.75 -2.08 -2.15
C GLN A 234 7.52 -2.86 -1.09
N GLN A 235 7.20 -4.14 -0.95
CA GLN A 235 7.96 -5.05 -0.07
C GLN A 235 7.88 -6.49 -0.60
N LYS A 236 8.82 -7.32 -0.14
CA LYS A 236 8.93 -8.72 -0.52
C LYS A 236 8.89 -9.61 0.72
N SER A 237 8.15 -10.71 0.61
CA SER A 237 8.13 -11.82 1.56
C SER A 237 8.90 -13.00 0.95
N ARG A 238 9.79 -13.61 1.71
CA ARG A 238 10.63 -14.74 1.29
C ARG A 238 10.69 -15.81 2.36
N HIS A 239 11.08 -15.42 3.57
CA HIS A 239 11.21 -16.30 4.72
C HIS A 239 9.85 -16.70 5.29
N SER A 240 8.93 -15.75 5.30
CA SER A 240 7.56 -15.95 5.79
C SER A 240 6.57 -16.02 4.62
N LEU A 241 5.43 -16.68 4.83
CA LEU A 241 4.32 -16.61 3.88
C LEU A 241 3.74 -15.20 3.85
N ALA A 242 3.33 -14.76 2.66
CA ALA A 242 2.75 -13.43 2.45
C ALA A 242 1.54 -13.17 3.37
N GLU A 243 0.71 -14.20 3.59
CA GLU A 243 -0.47 -14.16 4.47
C GLU A 243 -0.15 -13.78 5.92
N ASN A 244 1.05 -14.11 6.41
CA ASN A 244 1.47 -13.80 7.77
C ASN A 244 2.32 -12.52 7.83
N PHE A 245 3.17 -12.30 6.83
CA PHE A 245 4.11 -11.18 6.81
C PHE A 245 3.43 -9.81 6.69
N PHE A 246 2.58 -9.63 5.67
CA PHE A 246 1.99 -8.31 5.39
C PHE A 246 1.04 -7.81 6.49
N PRO A 247 0.18 -8.65 7.10
CA PRO A 247 -0.63 -8.22 8.24
C PRO A 247 0.20 -7.76 9.44
N MET A 248 1.27 -8.50 9.77
CA MET A 248 2.18 -8.11 10.85
C MET A 248 2.95 -6.82 10.52
N TYR A 249 3.39 -6.65 9.27
CA TYR A 249 4.06 -5.43 8.81
C TYR A 249 3.13 -4.22 8.93
N GLY A 250 1.91 -4.32 8.40
CA GLY A 250 0.90 -3.26 8.48
C GLY A 250 0.57 -2.89 9.92
N LYS A 251 0.52 -3.87 10.83
CA LYS A 251 0.32 -3.65 12.26
C LYS A 251 1.35 -2.71 12.89
N LYS A 252 2.63 -2.93 12.59
CA LYS A 252 3.72 -2.08 13.09
C LYS A 252 3.62 -0.65 12.53
N VAL A 253 3.21 -0.51 11.27
CA VAL A 253 3.10 0.80 10.60
C VAL A 253 1.95 1.63 11.18
N TRP A 254 0.76 1.07 11.38
CA TRP A 254 -0.33 1.86 11.96
C TRP A 254 -0.13 2.14 13.45
N GLN A 255 0.52 1.24 14.21
CA GLN A 255 0.93 1.51 15.59
C GLN A 255 1.90 2.69 15.67
N LEU A 256 2.89 2.75 14.75
CA LEU A 256 3.77 3.91 14.61
C LEU A 256 2.95 5.17 14.26
N GLY A 257 1.99 5.07 13.34
CA GLY A 257 1.11 6.18 12.98
C GLY A 257 0.34 6.75 14.18
N ILE A 258 -0.21 5.91 15.06
CA ILE A 258 -0.86 6.36 16.31
C ILE A 258 0.11 7.11 17.20
N ILE A 259 1.31 6.57 17.42
CA ILE A 259 2.34 7.22 18.24
C ILE A 259 2.67 8.60 17.66
N VAL A 260 2.91 8.69 16.34
CA VAL A 260 3.20 9.95 15.66
C VAL A 260 2.05 10.94 15.79
N THR A 261 0.80 10.53 15.58
CA THR A 261 -0.37 11.41 15.73
C THR A 261 -0.53 11.93 17.16
N VAL A 262 -0.38 11.08 18.17
CA VAL A 262 -0.51 11.49 19.58
C VAL A 262 0.60 12.47 19.97
N VAL A 263 1.86 12.17 19.63
CA VAL A 263 2.99 13.06 19.93
C VAL A 263 2.85 14.37 19.14
N ALA A 264 2.41 14.32 17.88
CA ALA A 264 2.18 15.52 17.08
C ALA A 264 1.07 16.41 17.67
N ALA A 265 0.03 15.83 18.27
CA ALA A 265 -1.05 16.59 18.92
C ALA A 265 -0.57 17.32 20.19
N VAL A 266 0.37 16.75 20.95
CA VAL A 266 1.00 17.43 22.10
C VAL A 266 1.79 18.67 21.67
N GLY A 267 2.26 18.70 20.42
CA GLY A 267 2.93 19.88 19.86
C GLY A 267 2.04 21.12 19.71
N TYR A 268 0.74 21.03 20.00
CA TYR A 268 -0.08 22.22 20.23
C TYR A 268 0.47 23.12 21.35
N ILE A 269 1.07 22.52 22.39
CA ILE A 269 1.69 23.26 23.50
C ILE A 269 3.05 23.80 23.07
N GLU A 270 3.88 22.93 22.50
CA GLU A 270 5.24 23.25 22.06
C GLU A 270 5.47 22.69 20.65
N PRO A 271 5.45 23.53 19.60
CA PRO A 271 5.45 23.08 18.21
C PRO A 271 6.68 22.27 17.77
N LEU A 272 7.81 22.48 18.45
CA LEU A 272 9.02 21.68 18.26
C LEU A 272 8.74 20.18 18.45
N ILE A 273 7.79 19.82 19.32
CA ILE A 273 7.38 18.44 19.55
C ILE A 273 6.79 17.82 18.28
N SER A 274 6.00 18.57 17.47
CA SER A 274 5.44 18.06 16.22
C SER A 274 6.51 17.83 15.16
N LEU A 275 7.54 18.67 15.10
CA LEU A 275 8.70 18.46 14.23
C LEU A 275 9.47 17.19 14.63
N ILE A 276 9.69 17.01 15.94
CA ILE A 276 10.32 15.79 16.49
C ILE A 276 9.45 14.57 16.19
N ALA A 277 8.13 14.66 16.33
CA ALA A 277 7.19 13.58 16.03
C ALA A 277 7.29 13.14 14.56
N LEU A 278 7.35 14.11 13.64
CA LEU A 278 7.52 13.85 12.21
C LEU A 278 8.87 13.17 11.93
N ALA A 279 9.97 13.67 12.51
CA ALA A 279 11.30 13.09 12.36
C ALA A 279 11.36 11.65 12.91
N LEU A 280 10.82 11.41 14.11
CA LEU A 280 10.72 10.08 14.70
C LEU A 280 9.83 9.15 13.87
N GLY A 281 8.75 9.66 13.27
CA GLY A 281 7.90 8.91 12.35
C GLY A 281 8.67 8.45 11.10
N VAL A 282 9.46 9.32 10.48
CA VAL A 282 10.32 8.98 9.34
C VAL A 282 11.33 7.90 9.73
N ILE A 283 12.05 8.12 10.83
CA ILE A 283 13.05 7.16 11.33
C ILE A 283 12.39 5.82 11.66
N GLY A 284 11.27 5.82 12.37
CA GLY A 284 10.51 4.62 12.71
C GLY A 284 10.06 3.86 11.46
N ARG A 285 9.55 4.55 10.44
CA ARG A 285 9.11 3.95 9.17
C ARG A 285 10.27 3.32 8.40
N LEU A 286 11.45 3.96 8.42
CA LEU A 286 12.69 3.43 7.84
C LEU A 286 13.18 2.19 8.61
N VAL A 287 13.21 2.28 9.94
CA VAL A 287 13.65 1.19 10.83
C VAL A 287 12.76 -0.04 10.65
N ILE A 288 11.43 0.12 10.63
CA ILE A 288 10.49 -0.98 10.35
C ILE A 288 10.82 -1.62 8.99
N SER A 289 10.97 -0.80 7.94
CA SER A 289 11.28 -1.31 6.59
C SER A 289 12.61 -2.08 6.55
N PHE A 290 13.62 -1.58 7.24
CA PHE A 290 14.95 -2.14 7.26
C PHE A 290 15.03 -3.44 8.05
N ILE A 291 14.44 -3.48 9.25
CA ILE A 291 14.40 -4.67 10.10
C ILE A 291 13.65 -5.80 9.38
N GLU A 292 12.47 -5.50 8.83
CA GLU A 292 11.65 -6.51 8.13
C GLU A 292 12.32 -6.97 6.83
N TYR A 293 12.98 -6.07 6.09
CA TYR A 293 13.78 -6.46 4.94
C TYR A 293 14.93 -7.41 5.31
N ARG A 294 15.64 -7.15 6.42
CA ARG A 294 16.71 -8.04 6.90
C ARG A 294 16.17 -9.38 7.38
N ARG A 295 15.06 -9.39 8.11
CA ARG A 295 14.40 -10.62 8.57
C ARG A 295 13.98 -11.50 7.40
N GLU A 296 13.31 -10.92 6.41
CA GLU A 296 12.86 -11.67 5.23
C GLU A 296 14.01 -12.11 4.31
N ARG A 297 15.15 -11.43 4.35
CA ARG A 297 16.33 -11.86 3.58
C ARG A 297 17.09 -13.01 4.25
N ASN A 298 16.98 -13.15 5.57
CA ASN A 298 17.70 -14.14 6.35
C ASN A 298 16.83 -15.38 6.60
N GLY A 299 17.42 -16.56 6.44
CA GLY A 299 16.73 -17.84 6.67
C GLY A 299 16.31 -18.55 5.38
N SER A 300 15.60 -19.67 5.55
CA SER A 300 15.09 -20.47 4.44
C SER A 300 13.87 -19.83 3.80
N PHE A 301 13.67 -20.05 2.50
CA PHE A 301 12.46 -19.61 1.82
C PHE A 301 11.26 -20.41 2.33
N ALA A 302 10.17 -19.72 2.65
CA ALA A 302 8.90 -20.30 3.11
C ALA A 302 8.40 -21.37 2.13
N VAL A 303 8.59 -21.13 0.83
CA VAL A 303 8.19 -22.04 -0.24
C VAL A 303 9.43 -22.35 -1.09
N SER A 304 10.07 -23.47 -0.75
CA SER A 304 11.23 -24.03 -1.43
C SER A 304 11.03 -25.54 -1.61
N PRO A 305 11.73 -26.20 -2.55
CA PRO A 305 11.53 -27.62 -2.83
C PRO A 305 11.75 -28.48 -1.59
N GLN A 306 10.87 -29.45 -1.38
CA GLN A 306 10.94 -30.43 -0.30
C GLN A 306 11.10 -31.83 -0.89
N SER A 307 11.81 -32.71 -0.20
CA SER A 307 12.05 -34.08 -0.68
C SER A 307 10.85 -35.02 -0.52
N ASN A 308 9.89 -34.66 0.33
CA ASN A 308 8.77 -35.54 0.71
C ASN A 308 7.42 -35.13 0.12
N GLY A 309 7.40 -34.19 -0.83
CA GLY A 309 6.18 -33.73 -1.47
C GLY A 309 6.39 -32.54 -2.38
N VAL A 310 5.31 -32.13 -3.04
CA VAL A 310 5.32 -31.05 -4.02
C VAL A 310 4.76 -29.78 -3.40
N MET A 311 5.58 -28.72 -3.34
CA MET A 311 5.21 -27.46 -2.70
C MET A 311 4.36 -26.57 -3.59
N ILE A 312 3.23 -26.08 -3.05
CA ILE A 312 2.34 -25.15 -3.74
C ILE A 312 2.90 -23.72 -3.65
N ALA A 313 3.29 -23.18 -4.80
CA ALA A 313 3.82 -21.83 -4.97
C ALA A 313 2.76 -20.79 -5.40
N GLY A 314 1.61 -21.25 -5.85
CA GLY A 314 0.53 -20.40 -6.32
C GLY A 314 -0.68 -21.22 -6.72
N VAL A 315 -1.85 -20.60 -6.62
CA VAL A 315 -3.12 -21.18 -7.04
C VAL A 315 -3.76 -20.18 -8.00
N LEU A 316 -4.13 -20.64 -9.19
CA LEU A 316 -4.83 -19.80 -10.17
C LEU A 316 -6.29 -19.62 -9.76
N SER A 317 -6.82 -18.41 -9.98
CA SER A 317 -8.24 -18.14 -9.79
C SER A 317 -9.10 -18.96 -10.75
N ASP A 318 -10.31 -19.30 -10.31
CA ASP A 318 -11.30 -20.13 -10.99
C ASP A 318 -10.81 -21.55 -11.34
N SER A 319 -9.81 -22.06 -10.61
CA SER A 319 -9.21 -23.38 -10.86
C SER A 319 -9.72 -24.47 -9.90
N PRO A 320 -9.58 -25.77 -10.25
CA PRO A 320 -9.88 -26.88 -9.34
C PRO A 320 -9.13 -26.77 -8.00
N ALA A 321 -7.88 -26.32 -8.00
CA ALA A 321 -7.08 -26.12 -6.80
C ALA A 321 -7.68 -25.06 -5.85
N GLU A 322 -8.20 -23.96 -6.41
CA GLU A 322 -8.90 -22.94 -5.61
C GLU A 322 -10.21 -23.48 -5.05
N LYS A 323 -10.99 -24.22 -5.87
CA LYS A 323 -12.24 -24.89 -5.43
C LYS A 323 -12.00 -25.95 -4.36
N MET A 324 -10.84 -26.61 -4.37
CA MET A 324 -10.36 -27.51 -3.32
C MET A 324 -9.90 -26.76 -2.05
N GLY A 325 -9.75 -25.43 -2.08
CA GLY A 325 -9.25 -24.65 -0.96
C GLY A 325 -7.79 -24.97 -0.61
N LEU A 326 -6.99 -25.29 -1.63
CA LEU A 326 -5.53 -25.41 -1.49
C LEU A 326 -4.92 -24.03 -1.26
N LYS A 327 -3.89 -23.97 -0.43
CA LYS A 327 -3.23 -22.72 -0.07
C LYS A 327 -1.76 -22.72 -0.46
N ILE A 328 -1.25 -21.50 -0.65
CA ILE A 328 0.16 -21.26 -0.90
C ILE A 328 0.98 -21.69 0.33
N GLY A 329 2.07 -22.43 0.10
CA GLY A 329 2.94 -22.93 1.16
C GLY A 329 2.53 -24.30 1.71
N GLU A 330 1.42 -24.87 1.27
CA GLU A 330 1.06 -26.26 1.54
C GLU A 330 1.89 -27.24 0.68
N CYS A 331 2.08 -28.46 1.17
CA CYS A 331 2.87 -29.51 0.52
C CYS A 331 1.99 -30.70 0.15
N ILE A 332 1.86 -31.01 -1.14
CA ILE A 332 1.11 -32.18 -1.60
C ILE A 332 1.99 -33.41 -1.43
N VAL A 333 1.55 -34.35 -0.58
CA VAL A 333 2.31 -35.57 -0.28
C VAL A 333 1.77 -36.80 -1.00
N LYS A 334 0.45 -36.84 -1.24
CA LYS A 334 -0.18 -37.92 -2.02
C LYS A 334 -1.32 -37.43 -2.90
N VAL A 335 -1.54 -38.15 -3.99
CA VAL A 335 -2.70 -38.01 -4.87
C VAL A 335 -3.29 -39.38 -5.12
N ASN A 336 -4.60 -39.53 -4.89
CA ASN A 336 -5.32 -40.79 -5.09
C ASN A 336 -4.66 -41.99 -4.39
N GLY A 337 -4.02 -41.76 -3.23
CA GLY A 337 -3.29 -42.77 -2.46
C GLY A 337 -1.84 -43.01 -2.89
N GLN A 338 -1.39 -42.44 -4.02
CA GLN A 338 0.00 -42.54 -4.46
C GLN A 338 0.85 -41.40 -3.91
N LYS A 339 2.06 -41.72 -3.42
CA LYS A 339 3.03 -40.72 -2.98
C LYS A 339 3.58 -39.95 -4.18
N VAL A 340 3.72 -38.64 -4.03
CA VAL A 340 4.26 -37.75 -5.06
C VAL A 340 5.37 -36.92 -4.46
N THR A 341 6.44 -36.72 -5.22
CA THR A 341 7.64 -35.98 -4.80
C THR A 341 8.06 -34.92 -5.82
N ASP A 342 7.59 -35.03 -7.06
CA ASP A 342 7.83 -34.03 -8.10
C ASP A 342 6.57 -33.65 -8.91
N GLU A 343 6.72 -32.64 -9.76
CA GLU A 343 5.64 -32.12 -10.62
C GLU A 343 5.12 -33.19 -11.61
N GLN A 344 5.97 -34.09 -12.09
CA GLN A 344 5.58 -35.11 -13.07
C GLN A 344 4.76 -36.24 -12.41
N GLU A 345 5.25 -36.77 -11.30
CA GLU A 345 4.54 -37.76 -10.47
C GLU A 345 3.17 -37.25 -10.04
N LEU A 346 3.07 -35.96 -9.70
CA LEU A 346 1.79 -35.33 -9.39
C LEU A 346 0.81 -35.44 -10.56
N TYR A 347 1.23 -35.10 -11.78
CA TYR A 347 0.35 -35.16 -12.94
C TYR A 347 -0.06 -36.59 -13.27
N GLU A 348 0.87 -37.53 -13.22
CA GLU A 348 0.60 -38.94 -13.47
C GLU A 348 -0.41 -39.48 -12.44
N ALA A 349 -0.24 -39.17 -11.16
CA ALA A 349 -1.14 -39.61 -10.10
C ALA A 349 -2.54 -38.98 -10.17
N VAL A 350 -2.67 -37.74 -10.66
CA VAL A 350 -3.99 -37.11 -10.94
C VAL A 350 -4.72 -37.87 -12.05
N GLN A 351 -4.02 -38.36 -13.07
CA GLN A 351 -4.65 -39.04 -14.21
C GLN A 351 -5.21 -40.44 -13.87
N ILE A 352 -4.70 -41.09 -12.82
CA ILE A 352 -5.19 -42.41 -12.36
C ILE A 352 -6.69 -42.38 -12.06
N ASN A 353 -7.17 -41.30 -11.42
CA ASN A 353 -8.58 -41.07 -11.21
C ASN A 353 -8.92 -39.63 -11.59
N ALA A 354 -9.01 -39.41 -12.91
CA ALA A 354 -9.29 -38.09 -13.46
C ALA A 354 -10.69 -37.57 -13.09
N ALA A 355 -11.66 -38.41 -12.73
CA ALA A 355 -13.00 -37.95 -12.37
C ALA A 355 -13.07 -37.42 -10.92
N HIS A 356 -12.39 -38.10 -10.00
CA HIS A 356 -12.36 -37.74 -8.58
C HIS A 356 -10.91 -37.64 -8.11
N CYS A 357 -10.41 -36.41 -7.98
CA CYS A 357 -9.07 -36.17 -7.50
C CYS A 357 -9.09 -35.97 -5.98
N ARG A 358 -8.41 -36.85 -5.24
CA ARG A 358 -8.20 -36.75 -3.80
C ARG A 358 -6.73 -36.45 -3.51
N LEU A 359 -6.48 -35.36 -2.80
CA LEU A 359 -5.16 -34.88 -2.40
C LEU A 359 -4.98 -35.04 -0.89
N GLU A 360 -3.82 -35.54 -0.50
CA GLU A 360 -3.31 -35.46 0.87
C GLU A 360 -2.26 -34.35 0.91
N VAL A 361 -2.51 -33.32 1.71
CA VAL A 361 -1.72 -32.10 1.72
C VAL A 361 -1.31 -31.79 3.16
N LEU A 362 -0.04 -31.48 3.38
CA LEU A 362 0.46 -30.99 4.66
C LEU A 362 0.37 -29.46 4.68
N ASP A 363 -0.22 -28.92 5.74
CA ASP A 363 -0.18 -27.48 6.02
C ASP A 363 1.21 -27.04 6.47
N HIS A 364 1.44 -25.74 6.62
CA HIS A 364 2.68 -25.16 7.14
C HIS A 364 3.05 -25.69 8.54
N ASN A 365 2.07 -26.13 9.33
CA ASN A 365 2.27 -26.74 10.65
C ASN A 365 2.56 -28.25 10.59
N GLY A 366 2.59 -28.87 9.40
CA GLY A 366 2.74 -30.32 9.23
C GLY A 366 1.46 -31.12 9.48
N GLU A 367 0.32 -30.45 9.64
CA GLU A 367 -0.98 -31.11 9.83
C GLU A 367 -1.51 -31.62 8.48
N LEU A 368 -1.96 -32.88 8.47
CA LEU A 368 -2.50 -33.52 7.27
C LEU A 368 -3.93 -33.05 7.01
N ARG A 369 -4.14 -32.47 5.82
CA ARG A 369 -5.44 -32.04 5.30
C ARG A 369 -5.77 -32.85 4.05
N LEU A 370 -6.94 -33.47 4.06
CA LEU A 370 -7.49 -34.12 2.88
C LEU A 370 -8.32 -33.11 2.09
N ARG A 371 -8.09 -33.04 0.78
CA ARG A 371 -8.88 -32.22 -0.15
C ARG A 371 -9.33 -33.07 -1.33
N GLN A 372 -10.54 -32.81 -1.82
CA GLN A 372 -11.11 -33.56 -2.93
C GLN A 372 -11.96 -32.67 -3.80
N HIS A 373 -11.96 -32.94 -5.11
CA HIS A 373 -12.84 -32.29 -6.07
C HIS A 373 -13.09 -33.20 -7.26
N VAL A 374 -14.26 -33.01 -7.87
CA VAL A 374 -14.61 -33.64 -9.14
C VAL A 374 -13.99 -32.80 -10.25
N LEU A 375 -13.23 -33.42 -11.15
CA LEU A 375 -12.66 -32.70 -12.30
C LEU A 375 -13.56 -32.87 -13.53
N PHE A 376 -13.77 -31.78 -14.24
CA PHE A 376 -14.53 -31.72 -15.48
C PHE A 376 -13.60 -31.59 -16.68
N ARG A 377 -14.06 -31.96 -17.89
CA ARG A 377 -13.25 -31.86 -19.13
C ARG A 377 -12.69 -30.47 -19.42
N HIS A 378 -13.36 -29.42 -18.95
CA HIS A 378 -12.97 -28.02 -19.18
C HIS A 378 -12.08 -27.47 -18.05
N ASP A 379 -11.81 -28.27 -17.01
CA ASP A 379 -10.95 -27.84 -15.91
C ASP A 379 -9.48 -27.76 -16.34
N HIS A 380 -8.73 -26.95 -15.60
CA HIS A 380 -7.34 -26.68 -15.93
C HIS A 380 -6.49 -27.96 -15.87
N TYR A 381 -5.73 -28.26 -16.94
CA TYR A 381 -4.88 -29.46 -17.11
C TYR A 381 -3.86 -29.72 -15.98
N ARG A 382 -3.66 -28.75 -15.08
CA ARG A 382 -2.70 -28.80 -13.96
C ARG A 382 -3.33 -28.51 -12.60
N LEU A 383 -4.65 -28.72 -12.49
CA LEU A 383 -5.48 -28.26 -11.36
C LEU A 383 -5.44 -26.73 -11.13
N GLY A 384 -4.69 -25.98 -11.93
CA GLY A 384 -4.38 -24.56 -11.70
C GLY A 384 -3.28 -24.32 -10.66
N LEU A 385 -2.44 -25.32 -10.38
CA LEU A 385 -1.32 -25.19 -9.45
C LEU A 385 -0.08 -24.59 -10.12
N ILE A 386 0.60 -23.74 -9.36
CA ILE A 386 1.97 -23.30 -9.63
C ILE A 386 2.83 -23.95 -8.55
N LEU A 387 3.89 -24.62 -8.98
CA LEU A 387 4.72 -25.47 -8.12
C LEU A 387 6.17 -24.98 -8.15
N VAL A 388 6.91 -25.29 -7.09
CA VAL A 388 8.37 -25.05 -7.04
C VAL A 388 9.10 -26.22 -7.69
N ARG A 389 10.24 -25.96 -8.35
CA ARG A 389 11.06 -26.93 -9.07
C ARG A 389 12.44 -27.12 -8.43
#